data_AF-A0A4Y8VKP6-F1
#
_entry.id   AF-A0A4Y8VKP6-F1
#
_cell.length_a   1.000
_cell.length_b   1.000
_cell.length_c   1.000
_cell.angle_alpha   90.00
_cell.angle_beta   90.00
_cell.angle_gamma   90.00
#
_symmetry.space_group_name_H-M   'P 1'
#
loop_
_entity.id
_entity.type
_entity.pdbx_description
1 polymer ?
#
loop_
_entity_poly.entity_id
_entity_poly.type
_entity_poly.pdbx_seq_one_letter_code
_entity_poly.pdbx_strand_id
1 'polypeptide(L)' 'MEILEGKLPSRIFNRILEAEPGMDKYELANVFLTRFDRLDSKVLPAIWHWKSVRSIRGMSDEQFDETVLALMRSAGYRV' A
#
# COMPACT_ATOMS: atom_id res chain seq x y z
N MET A 1 0.05 -4.53 11.36
CA MET A 1 0.01 -3.33 10.50
C MET A 1 -1.40 -2.81 10.57
N GLU A 2 -1.57 -1.50 10.81
CA GLU A 2 -2.85 -0.90 11.18
C GLU A 2 -3.96 -1.01 10.10
N ILE A 3 -3.63 -1.49 8.89
CA ILE A 3 -4.59 -1.76 7.80
C ILE A 3 -5.64 -2.80 8.23
N LEU A 4 -5.23 -3.84 8.97
CA LEU A 4 -6.15 -4.85 9.51
C LEU A 4 -7.09 -4.30 10.60
N GLU A 5 -6.83 -3.08 11.09
CA GLU A 5 -7.67 -2.35 12.05
C GLU A 5 -8.63 -1.37 11.34
N GLY A 6 -8.72 -1.44 10.01
CA GLY A 6 -9.59 -0.58 9.20
C GLY A 6 -8.98 0.78 8.83
N LYS A 7 -7.67 0.98 9.04
CA LYS A 7 -7.00 2.18 8.56
C LYS A 7 -6.66 2.08 7.07
N LEU A 8 -6.79 3.20 6.37
CA LEU A 8 -6.56 3.28 4.93
C LEU A 8 -5.09 3.02 4.55
N PRO A 9 -4.81 2.19 3.53
CA PRO A 9 -3.46 1.94 3.02
C PRO A 9 -2.68 3.22 2.71
N SER A 10 -3.28 4.17 1.99
CA SER A 10 -2.70 5.47 1.60
C SER A 10 -2.13 6.22 2.80
N ARG A 11 -2.91 6.34 3.87
CA ARG A 11 -2.54 7.03 5.10
C ARG A 11 -1.36 6.35 5.79
N ILE A 12 -1.37 5.02 5.87
CA ILE A 12 -0.29 4.27 6.53
C ILE A 12 0.98 4.35 5.70
N PHE A 13 0.87 4.21 4.39
CA PHE A 13 2.01 4.19 3.50
C PHE A 13 2.66 5.56 3.41
N ASN A 14 1.88 6.63 3.31
CA ASN A 14 2.41 8.00 3.36
C ASN A 14 3.11 8.27 4.70
N ARG A 15 2.52 7.83 5.84
CA ARG A 15 3.17 7.94 7.15
C ARG A 15 4.53 7.23 7.20
N ILE A 16 4.62 6.01 6.65
CA ILE A 16 5.89 5.26 6.59
C ILE A 16 6.89 6.01 5.72
N LEU A 17 6.49 6.44 4.52
CA LEU A 17 7.36 7.17 3.60
C LEU A 17 7.84 8.50 4.19
N GLU A 18 7.03 9.19 4.98
CA GLU A 18 7.43 10.42 5.68
C GLU A 18 8.41 10.13 6.81
N ALA A 19 8.19 9.05 7.58
CA ALA A 19 9.04 8.65 8.70
C ALA A 19 10.40 8.08 8.26
N GLU A 20 10.48 7.49 7.06
CA GLU A 20 11.71 6.89 6.53
C GLU A 20 12.13 7.55 5.20
N PRO A 21 12.92 8.64 5.23
CA PRO A 21 13.30 9.37 4.02
C PRO A 21 14.11 8.60 2.99
N GLY A 22 14.79 7.54 3.42
CA GLY A 22 15.54 6.65 2.52
C GLY A 22 14.67 5.60 1.83
N MET A 23 13.44 5.38 2.31
CA MET A 23 12.55 4.36 1.77
C MET A 23 11.79 4.88 0.55
N ASP A 24 11.85 4.12 -0.54
CA ASP A 24 11.04 4.39 -1.73
C ASP A 24 9.77 3.51 -1.82
N LYS A 25 8.95 3.76 -2.85
CA LYS A 25 7.71 3.00 -3.06
C LYS A 25 7.93 1.53 -3.41
N TYR A 26 9.06 1.18 -4.02
CA TYR A 26 9.38 -0.20 -4.39
C TYR A 26 9.79 -1.00 -3.15
N GLU A 27 10.63 -0.43 -2.31
CA GLU A 27 11.01 -0.99 -1.01
C GLU A 27 9.78 -1.16 -0.11
N LEU A 28 8.94 -0.13 0.00
CA LEU A 28 7.69 -0.21 0.74
C LEU A 28 6.78 -1.35 0.24
N ALA A 29 6.67 -1.52 -1.08
CA ALA A 29 5.87 -2.59 -1.66
C ALA A 29 6.40 -4.00 -1.31
N ASN A 30 7.73 -4.16 -1.28
CA ASN A 30 8.37 -5.41 -0.86
C ASN A 30 8.15 -5.71 0.64
N VAL A 31 8.27 -4.68 1.49
CA VAL A 31 7.97 -4.79 2.92
C VAL A 31 6.51 -5.20 3.14
N PHE A 32 5.60 -4.59 2.38
CA PHE A 32 4.18 -4.88 2.46
C PHE A 32 3.88 -6.33 2.06
N LEU A 33 4.41 -6.82 0.93
CA LEU A 33 4.25 -8.23 0.53
C LEU A 33 4.83 -9.20 1.56
N THR A 34 5.99 -8.89 2.12
CA THR A 34 6.61 -9.73 3.16
C THR A 34 5.73 -9.79 4.41
N ARG A 35 5.02 -8.70 4.73
CA ARG A 35 4.17 -8.61 5.92
C ARG A 35 2.80 -9.29 5.75
N PHE A 36 2.32 -9.40 4.51
CA PHE A 36 1.05 -9.99 4.14
C PHE A 36 1.28 -11.17 3.20
N ASP A 37 1.66 -12.30 3.81
CA ASP A 37 1.99 -13.59 3.20
C ASP A 37 0.95 -14.17 2.21
N ARG A 38 -0.31 -13.77 2.31
CA ARG A 38 -1.41 -14.21 1.42
C ARG A 38 -1.61 -13.29 0.22
N LEU A 39 -1.00 -12.10 0.20
CA LEU A 39 -1.03 -11.22 -0.97
C LEU A 39 -0.05 -11.73 -2.03
N ASP A 40 -0.48 -11.67 -3.29
CA ASP A 40 0.38 -11.96 -4.43
C ASP A 40 0.96 -10.66 -5.03
N SER A 41 1.84 -10.82 -6.01
CA SER A 41 2.52 -9.71 -6.68
C SER A 41 1.59 -8.73 -7.41
N LYS A 42 0.27 -8.99 -7.50
CA LYS A 42 -0.69 -8.07 -8.15
C LYS A 42 -0.87 -6.76 -7.38
N VAL A 43 -0.46 -6.70 -6.12
CA VAL A 43 -0.51 -5.45 -5.35
C VAL A 43 0.63 -4.49 -5.69
N LEU A 44 1.73 -5.00 -6.26
CA LEU A 44 2.91 -4.19 -6.58
C LEU A 44 2.60 -3.04 -7.55
N PRO A 45 1.90 -3.26 -8.69
CA PRO A 45 1.57 -2.17 -9.60
C PRO A 45 0.69 -1.09 -8.96
N ALA A 46 -0.21 -1.46 -8.05
CA ALA A 46 -1.05 -0.49 -7.33
C ALA A 46 -0.18 0.47 -6.50
N ILE A 47 0.83 -0.06 -5.80
CA ILE A 47 1.75 0.73 -4.97
C ILE A 47 2.69 1.57 -5.84
N TRP A 48 3.25 1.00 -6.91
CA TRP A 48 4.19 1.71 -7.78
C TRP A 48 3.53 2.86 -8.53
N HIS A 49 2.29 2.69 -8.99
CA HIS A 49 1.53 3.69 -9.75
C HIS A 49 0.62 4.58 -8.89
N TRP A 50 0.82 4.60 -7.57
CA TRP A 50 0.10 5.48 -6.65
C TRP A 50 0.78 6.85 -6.44
N LYS A 51 -0.07 7.89 -6.36
CA LYS A 51 0.30 9.27 -6.04
C LYS A 51 0.53 9.45 -4.53
N SER A 52 1.71 9.04 -4.07
CA SER A 52 2.16 9.20 -2.67
C SER A 52 2.81 10.55 -2.37
N VAL A 53 3.20 10.78 -1.11
CA VAL A 53 4.13 11.87 -0.70
C VAL A 53 5.47 11.89 -1.46
N ARG A 54 5.90 10.75 -2.03
CA ARG A 54 7.11 10.63 -2.86
C ARG A 54 6.86 10.76 -4.36
N SER A 55 5.61 10.90 -4.81
CA SER A 55 5.26 10.88 -6.24
C SER A 55 3.96 11.64 -6.52
N ILE A 56 4.04 12.71 -7.30
CA ILE A 56 2.86 13.52 -7.68
C ILE A 56 2.02 12.93 -8.83
N ARG A 57 2.51 11.85 -9.47
CA ARG A 57 1.84 11.14 -10.56
C ARG A 57 1.29 9.81 -10.08
N GLY A 58 0.19 9.36 -10.68
CA GLY A 58 -0.44 8.07 -10.38
C GLY A 58 -1.91 8.18 -10.01
N MET A 59 -2.48 7.06 -9.56
CA MET A 59 -3.83 6.99 -9.00
C MET A 59 -3.93 7.77 -7.68
N SER A 60 -5.12 8.30 -7.37
CA SER A 60 -5.37 9.03 -6.12
C SER A 60 -5.30 8.12 -4.89
N ASP A 61 -5.31 8.72 -3.70
CA ASP A 61 -5.37 7.97 -2.44
C ASP A 61 -6.63 7.11 -2.38
N GLU A 62 -7.79 7.64 -2.82
CA GLU A 62 -9.06 6.90 -2.83
C GLU A 62 -8.99 5.68 -3.77
N GLN A 63 -8.50 5.85 -5.00
CA GLN A 63 -8.35 4.76 -5.96
C GLN A 63 -7.34 3.70 -5.47
N PHE A 64 -6.27 4.15 -4.81
CA PHE A 64 -5.26 3.28 -4.24
C PHE A 64 -5.84 2.45 -3.08
N ASP A 65 -6.56 3.10 -2.17
CA ASP A 65 -7.19 2.45 -1.02
C ASP A 65 -8.20 1.40 -1.48
N GLU A 66 -9.08 1.75 -2.42
CA GLU A 66 -10.04 0.80 -3.00
C GLU A 66 -9.33 -0.41 -3.64
N THR A 67 -8.29 -0.16 -4.43
CA THR A 67 -7.54 -1.22 -5.13
C THR A 67 -6.84 -2.16 -4.16
N VAL A 68 -6.09 -1.61 -3.20
CA VAL A 68 -5.32 -2.43 -2.24
C VAL A 68 -6.27 -3.20 -1.31
N LEU A 69 -7.33 -2.58 -0.82
CA LEU A 69 -8.31 -3.25 0.04
C LEU A 69 -9.03 -4.37 -0.72
N ALA A 70 -9.38 -4.19 -1.99
CA ALA A 70 -9.96 -5.24 -2.81
C ALA A 70 -9.02 -6.44 -2.97
N LEU A 71 -7.74 -6.20 -3.24
CA LEU A 71 -6.72 -7.25 -3.33
C LEU A 71 -6.52 -7.97 -1.99
N MET A 72 -6.50 -7.24 -0.88
CA MET A 72 -6.42 -7.83 0.46
C MET A 72 -7.62 -8.70 0.80
N ARG A 73 -8.84 -8.26 0.45
CA ARG A 73 -10.04 -9.08 0.62
C ARG A 73 -10.03 -10.31 -0.27
N SER A 74 -9.56 -10.18 -1.51
CA SER A 74 -9.40 -11.32 -2.43
C SER A 74 -8.37 -12.34 -1.92
N ALA A 75 -7.31 -11.89 -1.24
CA ALA A 75 -6.36 -12.76 -0.55
C ALA A 75 -6.91 -13.37 0.75
N GLY A 76 -8.07 -12.89 1.22
CA GLY A 76 -8.83 -13.36 2.37
C GLY A 76 -8.43 -12.72 3.71
N TYR A 77 -7.88 -11.51 3.68
CA TYR A 77 -7.77 -10.64 4.85
C TYR A 77 -9.11 -9.98 5.15
N ARG A 78 -9.36 -9.68 6.44
CA ARG A 78 -10.50 -8.88 6.89
C ARG A 78 -10.04 -7.43 7.07
N VAL A 79 -10.45 -6.58 6.13
CA VAL A 79 -10.09 -5.14 6.03
C VAL A 79 -11.26 -4.31 5.55
#